data_AF-A0A7X6VHP9-F1
#
_entry.id   AF-A0A7X6VHP9-F1
#
_cell.length_a   1.000
_cell.length_b   1.000
_cell.length_c   1.000
_cell.angle_alpha   90.00
_cell.angle_beta   90.00
_cell.angle_gamma   90.00
#
_symmetry.space_group_name_H-M   'P 1'
#
loop_
_entity.id
_entity.type
_entity.pdbx_description
1 polymer ?
#
loop_
_entity_poly.entity_id
_entity_poly.type
_entity_poly.pdbx_seq_one_letter_code
_entity_poly.pdbx_strand_id
1 'polypeptide(L)'
;MIKKIASFFCIMSVLVVVLGGTFVYAEELPPLINTTLNPDGSTAMEISLTIQGEDPAQMAEMYRQSFEQGGYTVDYNAVQNVITISQQFPVEDGYFLDLSAFGVGRVDFVEFKDLFSTKYGVKTSALNSEKDQEQGNIYFKVGINTPDKPSFSNATIKDGNYHLWEISSGNKNQINLVFKKINIIPLMSTIFVVLILVVLLYFVVDSRRRRDRQLSGQQLDIGIDDAEIIQEDESNETDAFETEQEEEQIIQPENEDGGAVLSEQSKKEEQDNGDEIMQDEENSDNNE
;
A
#
# COMPACT_ATOMS: atom_id res chain seq x y z
N MET A 1 -50.23 -28.50 35.15
CA MET A 1 -49.49 -27.81 34.07
C MET A 1 -48.82 -26.52 34.56
N ILE A 2 -49.56 -25.55 35.13
CA ILE A 2 -49.11 -24.21 35.58
C ILE A 2 -47.63 -24.09 35.99
N LYS A 3 -47.14 -24.91 36.94
CA LYS A 3 -45.74 -24.87 37.42
C LYS A 3 -44.67 -24.97 36.30
N LYS A 4 -44.93 -25.71 35.21
CA LYS A 4 -44.01 -25.80 34.06
C LYS A 4 -43.99 -24.53 33.21
N ILE A 5 -45.14 -23.87 33.07
CA ILE A 5 -45.28 -22.63 32.29
C ILE A 5 -44.56 -21.47 33.00
N ALA A 6 -44.73 -21.35 34.32
CA ALA A 6 -44.02 -20.38 35.14
C ALA A 6 -42.49 -20.56 35.06
N SER A 7 -42.01 -21.82 35.13
CA SER A 7 -40.58 -22.12 34.98
C SER A 7 -40.03 -21.72 33.61
N PHE A 8 -40.79 -21.94 32.53
CA PHE A 8 -40.37 -21.55 31.18
C PHE A 8 -40.30 -20.03 31.02
N PHE A 9 -41.28 -19.30 31.57
CA PHE A 9 -41.26 -17.84 31.59
C PHE A 9 -40.07 -17.28 32.38
N CYS A 10 -39.78 -17.77 33.59
CA CYS A 10 -38.61 -17.31 34.34
C CYS A 10 -37.29 -17.56 33.60
N ILE A 11 -37.14 -18.72 32.95
CA ILE A 11 -35.93 -19.02 32.15
C ILE A 11 -35.83 -18.08 30.96
N MET A 12 -36.93 -17.82 30.23
CA MET A 12 -36.94 -16.84 29.14
C MET A 12 -36.67 -15.41 29.60
N SER A 13 -37.22 -14.97 30.73
CA SER A 13 -36.95 -13.64 31.29
C SER A 13 -35.47 -13.48 31.68
N VAL A 14 -34.86 -14.50 32.30
CA VAL A 14 -33.42 -14.48 32.61
C VAL A 14 -32.59 -14.50 31.32
N LEU A 15 -32.97 -15.30 30.31
CA LEU A 15 -32.27 -15.33 29.02
C LEU A 15 -32.33 -13.97 28.31
N VAL A 16 -33.47 -13.28 28.32
CA VAL A 16 -33.64 -11.94 27.74
C VAL A 16 -32.87 -10.88 28.52
N VAL A 17 -32.74 -10.99 29.86
CA VAL A 17 -31.90 -10.08 30.65
C VAL A 17 -30.41 -10.32 30.41
N VAL A 18 -29.97 -11.58 30.26
CA VAL A 18 -28.57 -11.92 29.97
C VAL A 18 -28.17 -11.52 28.54
N LEU A 19 -29.05 -11.74 27.55
CA LEU A 19 -28.78 -11.37 26.14
C LEU A 19 -29.06 -9.89 25.84
N GLY A 20 -29.92 -9.22 26.62
CA GLY A 20 -30.20 -7.79 26.51
C GLY A 20 -29.31 -6.92 27.41
N GLY A 21 -28.42 -7.52 28.21
CA GLY A 21 -27.50 -6.80 29.08
C GLY A 21 -26.27 -6.24 28.37
N THR A 22 -25.93 -6.76 27.18
CA THR A 22 -24.77 -6.32 26.39
C THR A 22 -25.10 -5.10 25.53
N PHE A 23 -25.54 -4.00 26.16
CA PHE A 23 -25.46 -2.68 25.53
C PHE A 23 -23.99 -2.25 25.53
N VAL A 24 -23.43 -2.04 24.34
CA VAL A 24 -22.08 -1.49 24.19
C VAL A 24 -22.09 -0.06 24.74
N TYR A 25 -21.31 0.18 25.79
CA TYR A 25 -21.17 1.52 26.36
C TYR A 25 -20.42 2.42 25.38
N ALA A 26 -20.89 3.65 25.21
CA ALA A 26 -20.33 4.58 24.24
C ALA A 26 -18.89 4.98 24.63
N GLU A 27 -17.94 4.67 23.75
CA GLU A 27 -16.55 5.09 23.88
C GLU A 27 -16.45 6.59 23.55
N GLU A 28 -15.98 7.42 24.48
CA GLU A 28 -15.88 8.88 24.29
C GLU A 28 -14.90 9.27 23.17
N LEU A 29 -13.95 8.38 22.88
CA LEU A 29 -13.05 8.45 21.72
C LEU A 29 -13.18 7.15 20.92
N PRO A 30 -13.39 7.21 19.59
CA PRO A 30 -13.56 6.02 18.77
C PRO A 30 -12.25 5.19 18.75
N PRO A 31 -12.34 3.85 18.75
CA PRO A 31 -11.19 2.94 18.77
C PRO A 31 -10.07 3.31 17.80
N LEU A 32 -8.82 3.18 18.26
CA LEU A 32 -7.64 3.43 17.43
C LEU A 32 -6.91 2.11 17.15
N ILE A 33 -6.86 1.72 15.87
CA ILE A 33 -6.10 0.58 15.37
C ILE A 33 -4.77 1.11 14.83
N ASN A 34 -3.69 0.98 15.60
CA ASN A 34 -2.33 1.30 15.18
C ASN A 34 -1.65 0.06 14.58
N THR A 35 -1.27 0.13 13.31
CA THR A 35 -0.48 -0.91 12.63
C THR A 35 0.89 -0.35 12.26
N THR A 36 1.96 -1.00 12.71
CA THR A 36 3.33 -0.66 12.32
C THR A 36 3.88 -1.74 11.38
N LEU A 37 4.28 -1.30 10.18
CA LEU A 37 4.89 -2.15 9.16
C LEU A 37 6.41 -2.06 9.31
N ASN A 38 7.04 -3.12 9.81
CA ASN A 38 8.46 -3.11 10.17
C ASN A 38 9.35 -3.30 8.92
N PRO A 39 10.56 -2.69 8.86
CA PRO A 39 11.43 -2.79 7.69
C PRO A 39 11.88 -4.21 7.30
N ASP A 40 11.74 -5.20 8.17
CA ASP A 40 12.04 -6.62 7.91
C ASP A 40 10.92 -7.34 7.14
N GLY A 41 9.70 -6.80 7.11
CA GLY A 41 8.51 -7.41 6.52
C GLY A 41 7.49 -7.91 7.54
N SER A 42 7.74 -7.75 8.84
CA SER A 42 6.80 -8.11 9.91
C SER A 42 5.77 -7.00 10.17
N THR A 43 4.64 -7.38 10.78
CA THR A 43 3.51 -6.47 11.07
C THR A 43 3.21 -6.48 12.56
N ALA A 44 3.32 -5.33 13.23
CA ALA A 44 2.82 -5.15 14.59
C ALA A 44 1.44 -4.47 14.55
N MET A 45 0.49 -4.94 15.34
CA MET A 45 -0.81 -4.29 15.52
C MET A 45 -1.11 -4.05 16.99
N GLU A 46 -1.72 -2.91 17.27
CA GLU A 46 -2.19 -2.45 18.57
C GLU A 46 -3.58 -1.82 18.39
N ILE A 47 -4.55 -2.20 19.22
CA ILE A 47 -5.89 -1.61 19.27
C ILE A 47 -6.05 -0.97 20.66
N SER A 48 -6.22 0.35 20.69
CA SER A 48 -6.51 1.10 21.91
C SER A 48 -8.02 1.35 22.03
N LEU A 49 -8.62 0.86 23.12
CA LEU A 49 -10.04 1.03 23.45
C LEU A 49 -10.16 1.87 24.73
N THR A 50 -10.99 2.92 24.71
CA THR A 50 -11.15 3.84 25.87
C THR A 50 -12.46 3.56 26.58
N ILE A 51 -12.40 2.93 27.75
CA ILE A 51 -13.60 2.51 28.48
C ILE A 51 -14.16 3.64 29.36
N GLN A 52 -15.48 3.80 29.31
CA GLN A 52 -16.26 4.35 30.41
C GLN A 52 -17.37 3.38 30.81
N GLY A 53 -17.42 3.02 32.08
CA GLY A 53 -18.34 2.02 32.64
C GLY A 53 -18.01 1.72 34.10
N GLU A 54 -18.93 1.06 34.82
CA GLU A 54 -18.79 0.83 36.27
C GLU A 54 -17.76 -0.26 36.63
N ASP A 55 -17.49 -1.22 35.73
CA ASP A 55 -16.43 -2.22 35.88
C ASP A 55 -15.59 -2.37 34.58
N PRO A 56 -14.54 -1.54 34.40
CA PRO A 56 -13.60 -1.68 33.28
C PRO A 56 -12.74 -2.95 33.37
N ALA A 57 -12.56 -3.53 34.56
CA ALA A 57 -11.75 -4.74 34.75
C ALA A 57 -12.49 -5.99 34.25
N GLN A 58 -13.81 -6.06 34.46
CA GLN A 58 -14.65 -7.10 33.88
C GLN A 58 -14.63 -7.06 32.34
N MET A 59 -14.66 -5.86 31.74
CA MET A 59 -14.56 -5.75 30.28
C MET A 59 -13.16 -6.12 29.78
N ALA A 60 -12.08 -5.76 30.47
CA ALA A 60 -10.72 -6.22 30.13
C ALA A 60 -10.59 -7.75 30.14
N GLU A 61 -11.26 -8.42 31.09
CA GLU A 61 -11.29 -9.88 31.17
C GLU A 61 -12.14 -10.53 30.06
N MET A 62 -13.25 -9.89 29.66
CA MET A 62 -14.02 -10.30 28.48
C MET A 62 -13.20 -10.19 27.18
N TYR A 63 -12.40 -9.13 27.05
CA TYR A 63 -11.48 -8.96 25.92
C TYR A 63 -10.37 -10.02 25.92
N ARG A 64 -9.76 -10.35 27.08
CA ARG A 64 -8.80 -11.48 27.17
C ARG A 64 -9.39 -12.78 26.65
N GLN A 65 -10.55 -13.18 27.19
CA GLN A 65 -11.19 -14.44 26.87
C GLN A 65 -11.56 -14.56 25.38
N SER A 66 -11.75 -13.42 24.70
CA SER A 66 -12.04 -13.37 23.26
C SER A 66 -10.78 -13.35 22.40
N PHE A 67 -9.77 -12.56 22.76
CA PHE A 67 -8.62 -12.25 21.91
C PHE A 67 -7.37 -13.11 22.18
N GLU A 68 -7.09 -13.52 23.42
CA GLU A 68 -5.91 -14.34 23.74
C GLU A 68 -5.94 -15.72 23.05
N GLN A 69 -7.14 -16.22 22.73
CA GLN A 69 -7.32 -17.43 21.90
C GLN A 69 -6.79 -17.29 20.47
N GLY A 70 -6.67 -16.06 19.94
CA GLY A 70 -6.07 -15.74 18.64
C GLY A 70 -4.57 -15.46 18.67
N GLY A 71 -3.94 -15.48 19.85
CA GLY A 71 -2.53 -15.11 20.04
C GLY A 71 -2.30 -13.61 20.31
N TYR A 72 -3.36 -12.83 20.50
CA TYR A 72 -3.26 -11.45 20.98
C TYR A 72 -2.87 -11.40 22.47
N THR A 73 -2.25 -10.31 22.90
CA THR A 73 -2.02 -9.96 24.31
C THR A 73 -2.91 -8.78 24.69
N VAL A 74 -3.65 -8.88 25.80
CA VAL A 74 -4.57 -7.83 26.27
C VAL A 74 -4.11 -7.26 27.61
N ASP A 75 -3.61 -6.02 27.56
CA ASP A 75 -3.25 -5.23 28.75
C ASP A 75 -4.36 -4.22 29.10
N TYR A 76 -4.41 -3.80 30.37
CA TYR A 76 -5.39 -2.83 30.87
C TYR A 76 -4.74 -1.80 31.80
N ASN A 77 -4.72 -0.54 31.35
CA ASN A 77 -4.18 0.57 32.11
C ASN A 77 -5.27 1.29 32.93
N ALA A 78 -5.41 0.88 34.19
CA ALA A 78 -6.33 1.47 35.17
C ALA A 78 -6.06 2.94 35.55
N VAL A 79 -4.96 3.56 35.09
CA VAL A 79 -4.70 5.00 35.27
C VAL A 79 -5.28 5.81 34.11
N GLN A 80 -5.42 5.21 32.93
CA GLN A 80 -5.92 5.86 31.71
C GLN A 80 -7.32 5.35 31.28
N ASN A 81 -7.83 4.30 31.92
CA ASN A 81 -9.03 3.53 31.51
C ASN A 81 -8.96 3.01 30.06
N VAL A 82 -7.74 2.68 29.61
CA VAL A 82 -7.47 2.15 28.26
C VAL A 82 -7.19 0.65 28.33
N ILE A 83 -7.81 -0.12 27.44
CA ILE A 83 -7.37 -1.47 27.07
C ILE A 83 -6.48 -1.37 25.83
N THR A 84 -5.39 -2.14 25.85
CA THR A 84 -4.49 -2.30 24.72
C THR A 84 -4.48 -3.76 24.29
N ILE A 85 -5.08 -4.06 23.14
CA ILE A 85 -5.04 -5.39 22.50
C ILE A 85 -3.91 -5.36 21.47
N SER A 86 -2.92 -6.24 21.58
CA SER A 86 -1.70 -6.18 20.74
C SER A 86 -1.28 -7.54 20.21
N GLN A 87 -0.72 -7.59 18.99
CA GLN A 87 -0.10 -8.78 18.43
C GLN A 87 1.03 -8.42 17.46
N GLN A 88 2.11 -9.20 17.50
CA GLN A 88 3.20 -9.14 16.52
C GLN A 88 3.09 -10.35 15.60
N PHE A 89 2.94 -10.09 14.30
CA PHE A 89 2.90 -11.11 13.26
C PHE A 89 4.27 -11.28 12.60
N PRO A 90 4.67 -12.51 12.23
CA PRO A 90 5.97 -12.79 11.64
C PRO A 90 6.09 -12.26 10.20
N VAL A 91 7.33 -12.16 9.70
CA VAL A 91 7.64 -11.80 8.30
C VAL A 91 6.98 -12.76 7.29
N GLU A 92 6.69 -13.99 7.70
CA GLU A 92 6.07 -15.04 6.88
C GLU A 92 4.62 -14.70 6.47
N ASP A 93 3.90 -13.91 7.27
CA ASP A 93 2.58 -13.37 6.93
C ASP A 93 2.65 -12.13 6.02
N GLY A 94 3.81 -11.48 5.94
CA GLY A 94 4.02 -10.22 5.25
C GLY A 94 3.31 -9.01 5.89
N TYR A 95 3.04 -8.00 5.07
CA TYR A 95 2.28 -6.82 5.48
C TYR A 95 0.78 -7.04 5.29
N PHE A 96 0.00 -6.84 6.35
CA PHE A 96 -1.45 -6.85 6.33
C PHE A 96 -2.02 -5.88 7.37
N LEU A 97 -3.34 -5.74 7.39
CA LEU A 97 -4.10 -5.00 8.37
C LEU A 97 -5.23 -5.92 8.85
N ASP A 98 -5.30 -6.24 10.15
CA ASP A 98 -6.36 -7.09 10.68
C ASP A 98 -7.50 -6.24 11.26
N LEU A 99 -8.63 -6.19 10.55
CA LEU A 99 -9.85 -5.53 10.98
C LEU A 99 -10.92 -6.56 11.40
N SER A 100 -10.53 -7.79 11.74
CA SER A 100 -11.47 -8.85 12.19
C SER A 100 -12.20 -8.47 13.48
N ALA A 101 -11.56 -7.71 14.37
CA ALA A 101 -12.17 -7.17 15.58
C ALA A 101 -13.39 -6.26 15.29
N PHE A 102 -13.45 -5.67 14.09
CA PHE A 102 -14.51 -4.77 13.63
C PHE A 102 -15.32 -5.38 12.47
N GLY A 103 -15.31 -6.71 12.33
CA GLY A 103 -16.10 -7.44 11.34
C GLY A 103 -15.66 -7.29 9.86
N VAL A 104 -14.62 -6.51 9.57
CA VAL A 104 -14.12 -6.28 8.20
C VAL A 104 -13.12 -7.36 7.76
N GLY A 105 -12.43 -8.00 8.72
CA GLY A 105 -11.50 -9.11 8.46
C GLY A 105 -10.06 -8.67 8.14
N ARG A 106 -9.20 -9.64 7.82
CA ARG A 106 -7.81 -9.43 7.40
C ARG A 106 -7.73 -8.88 5.96
N VAL A 107 -6.87 -7.89 5.78
CA VAL A 107 -6.60 -7.20 4.51
C VAL A 107 -5.11 -7.21 4.22
N ASP A 108 -4.65 -8.06 3.30
CA ASP A 108 -3.24 -8.15 2.91
C ASP A 108 -2.81 -7.01 1.96
N PHE A 109 -1.54 -6.61 2.04
CA PHE A 109 -0.94 -5.68 1.08
C PHE A 109 -0.48 -6.42 -0.17
N VAL A 110 -0.81 -5.89 -1.35
CA VAL A 110 -0.33 -6.42 -2.62
C VAL A 110 1.12 -6.00 -2.84
N GLU A 111 2.00 -6.99 -3.02
CA GLU A 111 3.42 -6.80 -3.29
C GLU A 111 3.70 -6.79 -4.80
N PHE A 112 4.31 -5.71 -5.31
CA PHE A 112 4.79 -5.61 -6.69
C PHE A 112 6.31 -5.49 -6.69
N LYS A 113 7.00 -6.56 -7.11
CA LYS A 113 8.46 -6.63 -7.22
C LYS A 113 8.95 -6.03 -8.55
N ASP A 114 9.97 -5.20 -8.48
CA ASP A 114 10.63 -4.48 -9.58
C ASP A 114 12.16 -4.55 -9.35
N LEU A 115 12.96 -4.44 -10.41
CA LEU A 115 14.41 -4.74 -10.40
C LEU A 115 15.19 -4.02 -9.29
N PHE A 116 14.78 -2.79 -8.96
CA PHE A 116 15.44 -1.93 -7.98
C PHE A 116 14.59 -1.60 -6.75
N SER A 117 13.40 -2.19 -6.62
CA SER A 117 12.46 -1.85 -5.54
C SER A 117 11.29 -2.80 -5.41
N THR A 118 10.69 -2.84 -4.24
CA THR A 118 9.38 -3.47 -4.04
C THR A 118 8.36 -2.39 -3.67
N LYS A 119 7.22 -2.37 -4.35
CA LYS A 119 6.07 -1.51 -4.02
C LYS A 119 5.07 -2.35 -3.24
N TYR A 120 4.57 -1.82 -2.13
CA TYR A 120 3.52 -2.44 -1.33
C TYR A 120 2.29 -1.53 -1.41
N GLY A 121 1.13 -2.10 -1.74
CA GLY A 121 -0.12 -1.35 -1.90
C GLY A 121 -1.30 -2.05 -1.25
N VAL A 122 -1.99 -1.36 -0.34
CA VAL A 122 -3.30 -1.80 0.17
C VAL A 122 -4.39 -0.92 -0.43
N LYS A 123 -5.50 -1.57 -0.80
CA LYS A 123 -6.76 -0.93 -1.20
C LYS A 123 -7.92 -1.73 -0.63
N THR A 124 -8.50 -1.24 0.47
CA THR A 124 -9.72 -1.81 1.06
C THR A 124 -10.82 -0.76 1.19
N SER A 125 -12.06 -1.24 1.32
CA SER A 125 -13.28 -0.45 1.41
C SER A 125 -14.10 -0.93 2.61
N ALA A 126 -13.81 -0.39 3.79
CA ALA A 126 -14.57 -0.68 5.00
C ALA A 126 -15.95 0.01 4.92
N LEU A 127 -16.99 -0.79 4.68
CA LEU A 127 -18.39 -0.38 4.74
C LEU A 127 -19.00 -0.96 6.01
N ASN A 128 -19.12 -0.17 7.08
CA ASN A 128 -19.94 -0.60 8.21
C ASN A 128 -21.43 -0.42 7.85
N SER A 129 -22.19 -1.51 7.94
CA SER A 129 -23.63 -1.58 7.70
C SER A 129 -24.45 -1.71 8.99
N GLU A 130 -23.84 -1.46 10.16
CA GLU A 130 -24.56 -1.29 11.42
C GLU A 130 -25.71 -0.30 11.26
N LYS A 131 -26.91 -0.81 11.53
CA LYS A 131 -28.17 -0.21 11.08
C LYS A 131 -28.67 0.90 11.99
N ASP A 132 -28.13 0.94 13.21
CA ASP A 132 -28.63 1.70 14.34
C ASP A 132 -27.66 2.83 14.76
N GLN A 133 -26.57 3.03 14.02
CA GLN A 133 -25.69 4.19 14.18
C GLN A 133 -26.13 5.35 13.26
N GLU A 134 -26.14 6.57 13.80
CA GLU A 134 -26.32 7.78 13.00
C GLU A 134 -25.19 7.92 11.95
N GLN A 135 -25.54 8.29 10.72
CA GLN A 135 -24.60 8.33 9.59
C GLN A 135 -23.58 9.46 9.73
N GLY A 136 -22.31 9.17 9.43
CA GLY A 136 -21.22 10.16 9.41
C GLY A 136 -20.37 10.18 10.68
N ASN A 137 -20.88 9.71 11.81
CA ASN A 137 -20.12 9.57 13.06
C ASN A 137 -18.90 8.64 12.86
N ILE A 138 -17.77 8.98 13.48
CA ILE A 138 -16.54 8.18 13.38
C ILE A 138 -16.70 6.92 14.23
N TYR A 139 -16.62 5.76 13.60
CA TYR A 139 -16.80 4.45 14.21
C TYR A 139 -15.48 3.86 14.73
N PHE A 140 -14.39 3.95 13.96
CA PHE A 140 -13.02 3.74 14.44
C PHE A 140 -12.01 4.54 13.61
N LYS A 141 -10.74 4.56 14.05
CA LYS A 141 -9.62 5.16 13.34
C LYS A 141 -8.55 4.10 13.06
N VAL A 142 -7.92 4.17 11.89
CA VAL A 142 -6.82 3.28 11.50
C VAL A 142 -5.56 4.12 11.31
N GLY A 143 -4.59 3.96 12.19
CA GLY A 143 -3.23 4.48 12.05
C GLY A 143 -2.34 3.44 11.40
N ILE A 144 -1.65 3.78 10.30
CA ILE A 144 -0.61 2.93 9.71
C ILE A 144 0.71 3.70 9.72
N ASN A 145 1.72 3.14 10.37
CA ASN A 145 3.11 3.62 10.37
C ASN A 145 3.93 2.78 9.39
N THR A 146 4.48 3.40 8.35
CA THR A 146 5.25 2.72 7.30
C THR A 146 6.76 2.74 7.56
N PRO A 147 7.55 1.79 7.01
CA PRO A 147 9.01 1.80 7.21
C PRO A 147 9.67 2.92 6.39
N ASP A 148 9.12 3.19 5.21
CA ASP A 148 9.51 4.27 4.30
C ASP A 148 8.30 5.19 4.05
N LYS A 149 8.54 6.48 3.81
CA LYS A 149 7.48 7.44 3.44
C LYS A 149 6.74 6.98 2.17
N PRO A 150 5.39 6.91 2.17
CA PRO A 150 4.66 6.41 1.02
C PRO A 150 4.71 7.34 -0.19
N SER A 151 4.62 6.74 -1.38
CA SER A 151 4.42 7.44 -2.64
C SER A 151 2.98 7.93 -2.84
N PHE A 152 2.01 7.28 -2.20
CA PHE A 152 0.61 7.69 -2.21
C PHE A 152 -0.10 7.27 -0.92
N SER A 153 -0.97 8.13 -0.40
CA SER A 153 -1.87 7.84 0.71
C SER A 153 -3.11 8.74 0.60
N ASN A 154 -4.30 8.19 0.81
CA ASN A 154 -5.54 8.97 0.96
C ASN A 154 -5.97 9.19 2.42
N ALA A 155 -5.05 8.99 3.39
CA ALA A 155 -5.30 9.25 4.81
C ALA A 155 -5.75 10.69 5.11
N THR A 156 -6.59 10.83 6.14
CA THR A 156 -7.06 12.11 6.70
C THR A 156 -5.90 12.90 7.31
N ILE A 157 -5.05 12.25 8.11
CA ILE A 157 -3.84 12.84 8.70
C ILE A 157 -2.60 12.13 8.15
N LYS A 158 -1.53 12.91 7.91
CA LYS A 158 -0.27 12.45 7.31
C LYS A 158 0.89 13.15 8.02
N ASP A 159 1.61 12.43 8.87
CA ASP A 159 2.78 12.95 9.59
C ASP A 159 4.00 12.03 9.40
N GLY A 160 5.00 12.48 8.64
CA GLY A 160 6.16 11.67 8.28
C GLY A 160 5.80 10.37 7.53
N ASN A 161 5.85 9.26 8.26
CA ASN A 161 5.49 7.89 7.84
C ASN A 161 4.15 7.40 8.45
N TYR A 162 3.54 8.19 9.34
CA TYR A 162 2.28 7.85 10.00
C TYR A 162 1.08 8.42 9.24
N HIS A 163 0.07 7.57 9.05
CA HIS A 163 -1.10 7.84 8.23
C HIS A 163 -2.37 7.41 8.96
N LEU A 164 -3.27 8.36 9.23
CA LEU A 164 -4.52 8.10 9.95
C LEU A 164 -5.72 8.21 9.00
N TRP A 165 -6.51 7.14 8.92
CA TRP A 165 -7.86 7.15 8.33
C TRP A 165 -8.90 7.18 9.44
N GLU A 166 -9.97 7.94 9.22
CA GLU A 166 -11.15 7.93 10.07
C GLU A 166 -12.26 7.19 9.32
N ILE A 167 -12.87 6.20 9.97
CA ILE A 167 -13.82 5.27 9.37
C ILE A 167 -15.21 5.63 9.91
N SER A 168 -16.05 6.27 9.10
CA SER A 168 -17.38 6.72 9.51
C SER A 168 -18.48 5.70 9.23
N SER A 169 -19.51 5.68 10.08
CA SER A 169 -20.76 4.96 9.89
C SER A 169 -21.46 5.35 8.58
N GLY A 170 -22.11 4.38 7.92
CA GLY A 170 -22.90 4.58 6.68
C GLY A 170 -22.11 4.96 5.42
N ASN A 171 -20.85 5.39 5.55
CA ASN A 171 -20.01 5.87 4.46
C ASN A 171 -19.13 4.76 3.86
N LYS A 172 -18.72 4.94 2.60
CA LYS A 172 -17.76 4.06 1.91
C LYS A 172 -16.32 4.47 2.22
N ASN A 173 -15.81 4.05 3.38
CA ASN A 173 -14.47 4.40 3.83
C ASN A 173 -13.42 3.61 3.04
N GLN A 174 -12.53 4.31 2.33
CA GLN A 174 -11.47 3.66 1.54
C GLN A 174 -10.09 3.90 2.14
N ILE A 175 -9.38 2.82 2.45
CA ILE A 175 -7.97 2.86 2.85
C ILE A 175 -7.14 2.54 1.61
N ASN A 176 -6.45 3.54 1.06
CA ASN A 176 -5.51 3.42 -0.07
C ASN A 176 -4.13 3.94 0.37
N LEU A 177 -3.15 3.06 0.48
CA LEU A 177 -1.77 3.37 0.86
C LEU A 177 -0.81 2.62 -0.06
N VAL A 178 0.16 3.33 -0.64
CA VAL A 178 1.20 2.75 -1.50
C VAL A 178 2.57 3.31 -1.13
N PHE A 179 3.46 2.44 -0.65
CA PHE A 179 4.86 2.76 -0.34
C PHE A 179 5.84 1.91 -1.15
N LYS A 180 7.11 2.33 -1.19
CA LYS A 180 8.14 1.77 -2.06
C LYS A 180 9.45 1.58 -1.31
N LYS A 181 9.77 0.32 -0.97
CA LYS A 181 11.05 -0.09 -0.40
C LYS A 181 12.09 -0.18 -1.53
N ILE A 182 13.26 0.42 -1.36
CA ILE A 182 14.34 0.39 -2.37
C ILE A 182 15.24 -0.82 -2.13
N ASN A 183 15.45 -1.62 -3.17
CA ASN A 183 16.30 -2.81 -3.11
C ASN A 183 17.75 -2.39 -3.37
N ILE A 184 18.46 -2.00 -2.30
CA ILE A 184 19.83 -1.45 -2.36
C ILE A 184 20.83 -2.44 -2.98
N ILE A 185 20.66 -3.75 -2.75
CA ILE A 185 21.58 -4.79 -3.25
C ILE A 185 21.66 -4.81 -4.80
N PRO A 186 20.57 -5.01 -5.57
CA PRO A 186 20.63 -4.96 -7.02
C PRO A 186 21.04 -3.57 -7.54
N LEU A 187 20.61 -2.48 -6.88
CA LEU A 187 20.99 -1.11 -7.25
C LEU A 187 22.51 -0.88 -7.18
N MET A 188 23.15 -1.26 -6.07
CA MET A 188 24.60 -1.17 -5.90
C MET A 188 25.35 -2.12 -6.84
N SER A 189 24.82 -3.32 -7.10
CA SER A 189 25.37 -4.26 -8.09
C SER A 189 25.40 -3.65 -9.50
N THR A 190 24.30 -3.04 -9.94
CA THR A 190 24.22 -2.36 -11.25
C THR A 190 25.18 -1.17 -11.32
N ILE A 191 25.28 -0.35 -10.28
CA ILE A 191 26.25 0.76 -10.21
C ILE A 191 27.69 0.24 -10.36
N PHE A 192 28.03 -0.88 -9.70
CA PHE A 192 29.35 -1.49 -9.79
C PHE A 192 29.67 -2.03 -11.20
N VAL A 193 28.71 -2.69 -11.86
CA VAL A 193 28.86 -3.15 -13.25
C VAL A 193 29.04 -1.98 -14.21
N VAL A 194 28.29 -0.88 -14.05
CA VAL A 194 28.45 0.33 -14.87
C VAL A 194 29.83 0.97 -14.66
N LEU A 195 30.34 1.02 -13.43
CA LEU A 195 31.69 1.53 -13.16
C LEU A 195 32.78 0.67 -13.84
N ILE A 196 32.65 -0.66 -13.81
CA ILE A 196 33.57 -1.56 -14.53
C ILE A 196 33.52 -1.29 -16.04
N LEU A 197 32.33 -1.14 -16.63
CA LEU A 197 32.17 -0.84 -18.06
C LEU A 197 32.80 0.51 -18.44
N VAL A 198 32.66 1.55 -17.60
CA VAL A 198 33.31 2.85 -17.82
C VAL A 198 34.84 2.74 -17.76
N VAL A 199 35.39 1.96 -16.82
CA VAL A 199 36.84 1.69 -16.74
C VAL A 199 37.34 0.91 -17.95
N LEU A 200 36.61 -0.11 -18.41
CA LEU A 200 36.95 -0.87 -19.62
C LEU A 200 36.90 0.01 -20.88
N LEU A 201 35.87 0.86 -21.02
CA LEU A 201 35.78 1.83 -22.12
C LEU A 201 36.95 2.82 -22.10
N TYR A 202 37.35 3.31 -20.92
CA TYR A 202 38.54 4.16 -20.78
C TYR A 202 39.81 3.45 -21.26
N PHE A 203 40.04 2.20 -20.84
CA PHE A 203 41.18 1.40 -21.31
C PHE A 203 41.14 1.14 -22.82
N VAL A 204 39.97 0.86 -23.40
CA VAL A 204 39.81 0.69 -24.86
C VAL A 204 40.17 1.98 -25.60
N VAL A 205 39.65 3.13 -25.17
CA VAL A 205 39.92 4.44 -25.78
C VAL A 205 41.40 4.83 -25.65
N ASP A 206 42.01 4.62 -24.48
CA ASP A 206 43.44 4.89 -24.30
C ASP A 206 44.32 3.92 -25.12
N SER A 207 43.95 2.63 -25.22
CA SER A 207 44.68 1.66 -26.06
C SER A 207 44.60 1.96 -27.56
N ARG A 208 43.54 2.62 -28.02
CA ARG A 208 43.44 3.16 -29.39
C ARG A 208 44.33 4.39 -29.53
N ARG A 209 44.14 5.41 -28.67
CA ARG A 209 44.97 6.64 -28.66
C ARG A 209 46.47 6.39 -28.58
N ARG A 210 46.92 5.34 -27.86
CA ARG A 210 48.33 4.92 -27.83
C ARG A 210 48.78 4.32 -29.17
N ARG A 211 47.99 3.44 -29.79
CA ARG A 211 48.28 2.90 -31.12
C ARG A 211 48.30 3.98 -32.21
N ASP A 212 47.32 4.87 -32.20
CA ASP A 212 47.24 5.99 -33.14
C ASP A 212 48.49 6.87 -33.05
N ARG A 213 48.98 7.15 -31.83
CA ARG A 213 50.23 7.87 -31.57
C ARG A 213 51.50 7.10 -31.96
N GLN A 214 51.52 5.78 -31.83
CA GLN A 214 52.66 4.96 -32.28
C GLN A 214 52.75 4.94 -33.81
N LEU A 215 51.62 4.79 -34.50
CA LEU A 215 51.55 4.87 -35.96
C LEU A 215 51.96 6.26 -36.48
N SER A 216 51.49 7.33 -35.87
CA SER A 216 51.94 8.70 -36.19
C SER A 216 53.41 8.96 -35.83
N GLY A 217 53.99 8.20 -34.90
CA GLY A 217 55.37 8.36 -34.44
C GLY A 217 56.41 7.62 -35.29
N GLN A 218 56.05 6.51 -35.94
CA GLN A 218 56.97 5.74 -36.79
C GLN A 218 57.20 6.35 -38.18
N GLN A 219 56.47 7.39 -38.56
CA GLN A 219 56.56 8.00 -39.90
C GLN A 219 57.62 9.12 -40.02
N LEU A 220 58.51 9.25 -39.02
CA LEU A 220 59.49 10.34 -38.92
C LEU A 220 60.91 9.91 -38.55
N ASP A 221 61.20 8.60 -38.57
CA ASP A 221 62.55 8.04 -38.39
C ASP A 221 62.78 6.82 -39.31
N ILE A 222 62.59 7.04 -40.61
CA ILE A 222 63.21 6.21 -41.65
C ILE A 222 64.26 7.10 -42.32
N GLY A 223 65.49 6.99 -41.83
CA GLY A 223 66.64 7.56 -42.52
C GLY A 223 66.76 6.96 -43.91
N ILE A 224 66.94 7.81 -44.92
CA ILE A 224 67.27 7.36 -46.27
C ILE A 224 68.72 6.86 -46.22
N ASP A 225 68.91 5.56 -46.41
CA ASP A 225 70.00 5.03 -47.24
C ASP A 225 69.71 3.57 -47.65
N ASP A 226 70.18 3.27 -48.85
CA ASP A 226 70.21 1.97 -49.56
C ASP A 226 68.92 1.24 -49.97
N ALA A 227 69.12 0.53 -51.10
CA ALA A 227 68.20 -0.28 -51.90
C ALA A 227 67.54 -1.45 -51.11
N GLU A 228 66.46 -2.08 -51.55
CA GLU A 228 66.27 -2.59 -52.92
C GLU A 228 64.78 -2.71 -53.33
N ILE A 229 64.49 -2.42 -54.61
CA ILE A 229 63.15 -2.60 -55.18
C ILE A 229 63.06 -4.04 -55.71
N ILE A 230 62.28 -4.87 -55.04
CA ILE A 230 61.77 -6.12 -55.61
C ILE A 230 60.27 -5.97 -55.81
N GLN A 231 59.88 -5.92 -57.08
CA GLN A 231 58.51 -5.89 -57.57
C GLN A 231 58.37 -7.12 -58.49
N GLU A 232 57.53 -8.07 -58.11
CA GLU A 232 57.21 -9.25 -58.92
C GLU A 232 55.75 -9.69 -58.69
N ASP A 233 55.22 -10.46 -59.63
CA ASP A 233 53.87 -10.23 -60.15
C ASP A 233 52.70 -11.06 -59.57
N GLU A 234 51.50 -10.72 -60.03
CA GLU A 234 50.21 -11.36 -59.74
C GLU A 234 50.20 -12.89 -60.05
N SER A 235 49.53 -13.66 -59.19
CA SER A 235 48.86 -14.91 -59.62
C SER A 235 47.54 -15.13 -58.86
N ASN A 236 46.53 -14.45 -59.39
CA ASN A 236 45.10 -14.70 -59.22
C ASN A 236 44.72 -16.17 -58.93
N GLU A 237 44.03 -16.43 -57.82
CA GLU A 237 43.00 -17.47 -57.80
C GLU A 237 41.77 -16.99 -57.03
N THR A 238 40.70 -16.79 -57.80
CA THR A 238 39.36 -16.38 -57.37
C THR A 238 38.68 -17.51 -56.60
N ASP A 239 37.93 -17.18 -55.54
CA ASP A 239 36.69 -17.92 -55.28
C ASP A 239 35.60 -16.95 -54.82
N ALA A 240 34.39 -17.11 -55.35
CA ALA A 240 33.29 -16.17 -55.20
C ALA A 240 31.97 -16.92 -55.12
N PHE A 241 31.24 -16.72 -54.02
CA PHE A 241 29.84 -17.13 -53.91
C PHE A 241 29.00 -15.98 -53.37
N GLU A 242 27.96 -15.65 -54.13
CA GLU A 242 26.97 -14.61 -53.85
C GLU A 242 25.71 -15.21 -53.20
N THR A 243 24.96 -14.36 -52.47
CA THR A 243 23.56 -14.61 -52.04
C THR A 243 23.43 -15.77 -51.00
N GLU A 244 22.38 -15.92 -50.21
CA GLU A 244 21.03 -15.33 -50.26
C GLU A 244 20.62 -14.55 -49.00
N GLN A 245 19.64 -13.66 -49.16
CA GLN A 245 18.80 -13.17 -48.06
C GLN A 245 17.61 -14.11 -47.92
N GLU A 246 17.24 -14.50 -46.70
CA GLU A 246 15.87 -14.94 -46.40
C GLU A 246 15.25 -13.98 -45.38
N GLU A 247 14.09 -13.42 -45.74
CA GLU A 247 13.21 -12.69 -44.82
C GLU A 247 12.16 -13.66 -44.27
N GLU A 248 12.10 -13.87 -42.95
CA GLU A 248 10.88 -14.38 -42.32
C GLU A 248 10.04 -13.22 -41.76
N GLN A 249 9.10 -12.77 -42.59
CA GLN A 249 7.80 -12.28 -42.13
C GLN A 249 6.92 -13.52 -41.80
N ILE A 250 5.82 -13.47 -41.03
CA ILE A 250 5.08 -12.30 -40.52
C ILE A 250 5.05 -12.38 -38.95
N ILE A 251 3.99 -12.40 -38.14
CA ILE A 251 2.54 -12.21 -38.24
C ILE A 251 2.11 -11.32 -37.06
N GLN A 252 1.30 -10.28 -37.32
CA GLN A 252 0.55 -9.60 -36.26
C GLN A 252 -0.85 -10.20 -36.16
N PRO A 253 -1.40 -10.42 -34.96
CA PRO A 253 -2.84 -10.48 -34.76
C PRO A 253 -3.41 -9.05 -34.62
N GLU A 254 -4.12 -8.60 -35.65
CA GLU A 254 -4.94 -7.37 -35.62
C GLU A 254 -6.26 -7.62 -34.85
N ASN A 255 -7.00 -6.56 -34.50
CA ASN A 255 -8.27 -6.67 -33.77
C ASN A 255 -9.47 -6.73 -34.73
N GLU A 256 -10.32 -7.75 -34.58
CA GLU A 256 -11.79 -7.68 -34.80
C GLU A 256 -12.42 -8.48 -33.64
N ASP A 257 -13.17 -7.86 -32.74
CA ASP A 257 -14.59 -7.44 -32.80
C ASP A 257 -15.58 -8.58 -32.47
N GLY A 258 -16.68 -8.22 -31.81
CA GLY A 258 -17.61 -9.12 -31.12
C GLY A 258 -18.31 -8.47 -29.91
N GLY A 259 -18.82 -7.25 -30.07
CA GLY A 259 -19.35 -6.45 -28.96
C GLY A 259 -20.82 -6.68 -28.56
N ALA A 260 -21.20 -6.07 -27.43
CA ALA A 260 -22.56 -5.74 -26.99
C ALA A 260 -22.46 -4.53 -26.03
N VAL A 261 -22.92 -3.30 -26.32
CA VAL A 261 -24.26 -2.76 -26.67
C VAL A 261 -25.08 -2.35 -25.42
N LEU A 262 -25.77 -1.19 -25.52
CA LEU A 262 -26.52 -0.39 -24.52
C LEU A 262 -25.63 0.57 -23.69
N SER A 263 -25.72 1.91 -23.83
CA SER A 263 -26.82 2.90 -23.61
C SER A 263 -26.85 3.42 -22.15
N GLU A 264 -27.24 4.67 -21.83
CA GLU A 264 -27.85 5.74 -22.63
C GLU A 264 -27.21 7.13 -22.39
N GLN A 265 -27.56 8.04 -23.31
CA GLN A 265 -27.53 9.49 -23.14
C GLN A 265 -28.35 9.97 -21.92
N SER A 266 -27.78 10.91 -21.15
CA SER A 266 -28.46 12.17 -20.83
C SER A 266 -27.37 13.23 -20.55
N LYS A 267 -27.21 14.31 -21.32
CA LYS A 267 -28.11 15.42 -21.63
C LYS A 267 -28.36 16.35 -20.42
N LYS A 268 -27.59 17.45 -20.47
CA LYS A 268 -27.71 18.72 -19.75
C LYS A 268 -29.13 19.07 -19.30
N GLU A 269 -29.26 19.54 -18.07
CA GLU A 269 -30.35 20.44 -17.64
C GLU A 269 -29.76 21.60 -16.83
N GLU A 270 -30.39 22.77 -16.92
CA GLU A 270 -29.86 24.06 -16.44
C GLU A 270 -31.06 24.95 -16.05
N GLN A 271 -31.33 25.04 -14.75
CA GLN A 271 -32.24 25.98 -14.09
C GLN A 271 -31.55 26.36 -12.76
N ASP A 272 -31.45 27.60 -12.30
CA ASP A 272 -32.17 28.84 -12.63
C ASP A 272 -33.66 28.85 -12.27
N ASN A 273 -33.89 28.85 -10.96
CA ASN A 273 -34.80 29.68 -10.16
C ASN A 273 -34.46 29.37 -8.69
N GLY A 274 -34.59 30.26 -7.71
CA GLY A 274 -35.09 31.64 -7.69
C GLY A 274 -35.29 32.03 -6.21
N ASP A 275 -35.33 33.32 -5.88
CA ASP A 275 -35.36 33.84 -4.50
C ASP A 275 -36.43 33.19 -3.60
N GLU A 276 -36.10 33.03 -2.29
CA GLU A 276 -36.94 33.64 -1.24
C GLU A 276 -36.16 33.84 0.09
N ILE A 277 -36.14 35.09 0.54
CA ILE A 277 -36.19 35.56 1.95
C ILE A 277 -35.17 34.97 2.95
N MET A 278 -34.20 35.81 3.32
CA MET A 278 -33.98 36.10 4.75
C MET A 278 -34.27 37.58 4.97
N GLN A 279 -35.29 37.86 5.80
CA GLN A 279 -35.54 39.18 6.39
C GLN A 279 -34.78 39.29 7.71
N ASP A 280 -34.49 40.53 8.12
CA ASP A 280 -33.98 40.84 9.45
C ASP A 280 -34.97 40.42 10.54
N GLU A 281 -34.48 40.01 11.70
CA GLU A 281 -35.11 40.47 12.95
C GLU A 281 -34.07 40.68 14.05
N GLU A 282 -34.16 41.83 14.72
CA GLU A 282 -33.27 42.22 15.81
C GLU A 282 -33.68 41.54 17.13
N ASN A 283 -32.70 41.07 17.89
CA ASN A 283 -32.74 41.08 19.36
C ASN A 283 -31.29 41.02 19.86
N SER A 284 -30.62 42.13 20.14
CA SER A 284 -30.94 43.19 21.13
C SER A 284 -30.72 42.74 22.58
N ASP A 285 -29.99 43.58 23.31
CA ASP A 285 -29.53 43.36 24.70
C ASP A 285 -30.66 42.98 25.67
N ASN A 286 -30.36 42.07 26.61
CA ASN A 286 -30.85 42.02 28.00
C ASN A 286 -30.34 40.72 28.67
N ASN A 287 -29.98 40.66 29.97
CA ASN A 287 -29.46 41.67 30.90
C ASN A 287 -28.91 40.91 32.14
N GLU A 288 -28.11 41.59 32.98
CA GLU A 288 -27.51 41.12 34.25
C GLU A 288 -26.46 39.98 34.18
#